data_AF-A0A9P8MX69-F1
#
_entry.id   AF-A0A9P8MX69-F1
#
_cell.length_a   1.000
_cell.length_b   1.000
_cell.length_c   1.000
_cell.angle_alpha   90.00
_cell.angle_beta   90.00
_cell.angle_gamma   90.00
#
_symmetry.space_group_name_H-M   'P 1'
#
loop_
_entity.id
_entity.type
_entity.pdbx_description
1 polymer ?
#
loop_
_entity_poly.entity_id
_entity_poly.type
_entity_poly.pdbx_seq_one_letter_code
_entity_poly.pdbx_strand_id
1 'polypeptide(L)'
;MARTPNRRKAKTKGAQAEARRSSGRGRGRGRESRKAVEQEKLLLFLVEEVAGRPLKVRSRKAATDTPQDETRLAWRSVRTYVTAITDLYRTQKALGMNTHPSPREDNENYADKGRDTLLDGYSESEFERVCHELWAHSGTSPECHFRTLVDLLFGHYLLTRGGDRRAAEISDLFTFEFAGEGSTRCMPLIFTTRAGKQNQHGRLETAGAYRNRNPLICILGGLSFYLLYRWDLGSEPFPDFSRRSSWYDIRLIKGNGTGRTAAFSYNSQREWVVKAFAYAGVTSQKKTHEQMVGCYLNSLPRKFMRTMAGHPPQAGCFEIRRAGVTPPEVLLSMIWPELDRWRGRFGPGTEQENDLAAMAPFGTTRSSGIRPTPRSRTSYRTSSLKRSVQASLQS
;
A
#
# COMPACT_ATOMS: atom_id res chain seq x y z
N MET A 1 25.80 -23.51 4.56
CA MET A 1 24.56 -23.89 3.84
C MET A 1 24.46 -23.05 2.57
N ALA A 2 24.38 -23.71 1.40
CA ALA A 2 24.43 -23.05 0.09
C ALA A 2 23.17 -22.22 -0.20
N ARG A 3 23.37 -20.98 -0.69
CA ARG A 3 22.30 -20.06 -1.13
C ARG A 3 21.49 -20.68 -2.27
N THR A 4 20.19 -20.90 -2.09
CA THR A 4 19.30 -21.30 -3.17
C THR A 4 19.14 -20.13 -4.15
N PRO A 5 19.46 -20.28 -5.45
CA PRO A 5 19.35 -19.18 -6.40
C PRO A 5 17.88 -18.80 -6.62
N ASN A 6 17.61 -17.49 -6.66
CA ASN A 6 16.30 -16.93 -6.96
C ASN A 6 15.69 -17.61 -8.21
N ARG A 7 14.54 -18.28 -8.05
CA ARG A 7 13.89 -19.13 -9.05
C ARG A 7 13.65 -18.41 -10.39
N ARG A 8 13.49 -17.08 -10.38
CA ARG A 8 13.39 -16.26 -11.59
C ARG A 8 14.74 -16.11 -12.30
N LYS A 9 15.81 -15.80 -11.58
CA LYS A 9 17.17 -15.70 -12.15
C LYS A 9 17.63 -17.03 -12.75
N ALA A 10 17.28 -18.15 -12.11
CA ALA A 10 17.56 -19.50 -12.64
C ALA A 10 16.82 -19.77 -13.97
N LYS A 11 15.54 -19.39 -14.07
CA LYS A 11 14.77 -19.49 -15.31
C LYS A 11 15.31 -18.62 -16.44
N THR A 12 15.67 -17.36 -16.14
CA THR A 12 16.26 -16.45 -17.13
C THR A 12 17.59 -16.98 -17.66
N LYS A 13 18.49 -17.45 -16.77
CA LYS A 13 19.77 -18.07 -17.17
C LYS A 13 19.56 -19.34 -18.00
N GLY A 14 18.57 -20.17 -17.65
CA GLY A 14 18.20 -21.36 -18.41
C GLY A 14 17.73 -21.02 -19.83
N ALA A 15 16.84 -20.04 -19.97
CA ALA A 15 16.35 -19.57 -21.27
C ALA A 15 17.49 -19.00 -22.15
N GLN A 16 18.41 -18.24 -21.56
CA GLN A 16 19.59 -17.71 -22.27
C GLN A 16 20.54 -18.83 -22.72
N ALA A 17 20.73 -19.87 -21.90
CA ALA A 17 21.55 -21.03 -22.26
C ALA A 17 20.92 -21.86 -23.39
N GLU A 18 19.59 -22.01 -23.38
CA GLU A 18 18.83 -22.71 -24.43
C GLU A 18 18.94 -21.96 -25.76
N ALA A 19 18.74 -20.63 -25.76
CA ALA A 19 18.90 -19.79 -26.95
C ALA A 19 20.34 -19.76 -27.49
N ARG A 20 21.36 -19.86 -26.62
CA ARG A 20 22.77 -19.96 -27.07
C ARG A 20 23.07 -21.31 -27.73
N ARG A 21 22.40 -22.38 -27.31
CA ARG A 21 22.59 -23.73 -27.87
C ARG A 21 21.91 -23.88 -29.23
N SER A 22 20.72 -23.32 -29.42
CA SER A 22 20.02 -23.33 -30.71
C SER A 22 20.79 -22.54 -31.78
N SER A 23 21.31 -21.35 -31.44
CA SER A 23 22.11 -20.52 -32.36
C SER A 23 23.44 -21.16 -32.80
N GLY A 24 23.93 -22.16 -32.07
CA GLY A 24 25.15 -22.90 -32.42
C GLY A 24 24.99 -23.93 -33.54
N ARG A 25 23.76 -24.25 -33.97
CA ARG A 25 23.46 -25.29 -34.98
C ARG A 25 23.44 -24.80 -36.43
N GLY A 26 23.54 -23.48 -36.67
CA GLY A 26 23.57 -22.92 -38.02
C GLY A 26 24.88 -23.22 -38.76
N ARG A 27 24.81 -23.96 -39.88
CA ARG A 27 25.92 -24.15 -40.81
C ARG A 27 26.14 -22.84 -41.60
N GLY A 28 27.38 -22.32 -41.63
CA GLY A 28 27.80 -21.33 -42.64
C GLY A 28 28.25 -19.94 -42.19
N ARG A 29 28.21 -19.54 -40.92
CA ARG A 29 28.73 -18.21 -40.48
C ARG A 29 29.89 -18.31 -39.47
N GLY A 30 30.74 -17.28 -39.41
CA GLY A 30 31.92 -17.19 -38.56
C GLY A 30 31.64 -17.39 -37.06
N ARG A 31 32.65 -17.81 -36.30
CA ARG A 31 32.54 -18.29 -34.90
C ARG A 31 31.91 -17.25 -33.94
N GLU A 32 32.05 -15.97 -34.25
CA GLU A 32 31.56 -14.82 -33.48
C GLU A 32 30.09 -14.50 -33.81
N SER A 33 29.72 -14.52 -35.10
CA SER A 33 28.33 -14.38 -35.56
C SER A 33 27.42 -15.51 -35.06
N ARG A 34 27.93 -16.72 -34.85
CA ARG A 34 27.12 -17.84 -34.29
C ARG A 34 26.61 -17.61 -32.86
N LYS A 35 27.23 -16.71 -32.09
CA LYS A 35 26.85 -16.44 -30.70
C LYS A 35 26.05 -15.14 -30.54
N ALA A 36 26.04 -14.27 -31.53
CA ALA A 36 25.31 -13.00 -31.50
C ALA A 36 23.80 -13.22 -31.62
N VAL A 37 23.04 -12.52 -30.78
CA VAL A 37 21.57 -12.45 -30.86
C VAL A 37 21.18 -11.47 -31.99
N GLU A 38 20.40 -11.96 -32.95
CA GLU A 38 19.82 -11.20 -34.07
C GLU A 38 18.30 -11.38 -34.08
N GLN A 39 17.56 -10.46 -34.71
CA GLN A 39 16.10 -10.52 -34.82
C GLN A 39 15.61 -11.82 -35.47
N GLU A 40 16.20 -12.21 -36.60
CA GLU A 40 15.86 -13.44 -37.32
C GLU A 40 16.08 -14.69 -36.47
N LYS A 41 17.22 -14.75 -35.75
CA LYS A 41 17.53 -15.87 -34.85
C LYS A 41 16.59 -15.95 -33.66
N LEU A 42 16.19 -14.80 -33.11
CA LEU A 42 15.20 -14.72 -32.03
C LEU A 42 13.85 -15.21 -32.51
N LEU A 43 13.39 -14.75 -33.67
CA LEU A 43 12.11 -15.16 -34.25
C LEU A 43 12.10 -16.67 -34.53
N LEU A 44 13.15 -17.18 -35.18
CA LEU A 44 13.31 -18.60 -35.47
C LEU A 44 13.28 -19.45 -34.19
N PHE A 45 14.04 -19.07 -33.16
CA PHE A 45 14.03 -19.75 -31.86
C PHE A 45 12.65 -19.72 -31.19
N LEU A 46 11.94 -18.59 -31.24
CA LEU A 46 10.62 -18.49 -30.63
C LEU A 46 9.59 -19.35 -31.34
N VAL A 47 9.61 -19.40 -32.68
CA VAL A 47 8.67 -20.19 -33.48
C VAL A 47 8.96 -21.68 -33.39
N GLU A 48 10.21 -22.07 -33.62
CA GLU A 48 10.60 -23.49 -33.74
C GLU A 48 10.74 -24.19 -32.38
N GLU A 49 11.26 -23.51 -31.36
CA GLU A 49 11.69 -24.16 -30.10
C GLU A 49 10.83 -23.79 -28.88
N VAL A 50 10.10 -22.67 -28.93
CA VAL A 50 9.37 -22.14 -27.76
C VAL A 50 7.85 -22.18 -27.92
N ALA A 51 7.30 -21.66 -29.01
CA ALA A 51 5.85 -21.51 -29.19
C ALA A 51 5.15 -22.87 -29.31
N GLY A 52 5.74 -23.81 -30.05
CA GLY A 52 5.20 -25.16 -30.26
C GLY A 52 5.48 -26.15 -29.12
N ARG A 53 6.20 -25.74 -28.07
CA ARG A 53 6.72 -26.69 -27.09
C ARG A 53 5.63 -27.25 -26.16
N PRO A 54 5.47 -28.58 -26.04
CA PRO A 54 4.56 -29.18 -25.08
C PRO A 54 5.07 -28.98 -23.64
N LEU A 55 4.15 -28.89 -22.68
CA LEU A 55 4.50 -28.76 -21.28
C LEU A 55 5.19 -30.04 -20.76
N LYS A 56 6.37 -29.88 -20.16
CA LYS A 56 7.11 -30.98 -19.51
C LYS A 56 6.34 -31.62 -18.35
N VAL A 57 5.41 -30.90 -17.75
CA VAL A 57 4.56 -31.35 -16.64
C VAL A 57 3.15 -30.88 -16.91
N ARG A 58 2.17 -31.79 -16.81
CA ARG A 58 0.75 -31.46 -16.99
C ARG A 58 0.35 -30.27 -16.12
N SER A 59 -0.25 -29.27 -16.73
CA SER A 59 -0.76 -28.10 -16.01
C SER A 59 -1.92 -28.52 -15.12
N ARG A 60 -1.92 -28.09 -13.84
CA ARG A 60 -3.09 -28.23 -12.94
C ARG A 60 -4.34 -27.49 -13.44
N LYS A 61 -4.21 -26.68 -14.49
CA LYS A 61 -5.29 -25.92 -15.13
C LYS A 61 -5.71 -26.47 -16.50
N ALA A 62 -5.11 -27.56 -16.97
CA ALA A 62 -5.55 -28.21 -18.20
C ALA A 62 -6.82 -29.03 -17.90
N ALA A 63 -7.77 -29.05 -18.84
CA ALA A 63 -8.96 -29.89 -18.72
C ALA A 63 -8.55 -31.38 -18.66
N THR A 64 -9.39 -32.20 -18.04
CA THR A 64 -9.11 -33.62 -17.79
C THR A 64 -8.92 -34.41 -19.09
N ASP A 65 -9.54 -33.96 -20.18
CA ASP A 65 -9.51 -34.61 -21.49
C ASP A 65 -8.46 -34.07 -22.48
N THR A 66 -7.70 -33.02 -22.13
CA THR A 66 -6.66 -32.52 -23.05
C THR A 66 -5.40 -33.38 -22.95
N PRO A 67 -4.95 -34.02 -24.05
CA PRO A 67 -3.69 -34.76 -24.09
C PRO A 67 -2.50 -33.88 -23.67
N GLN A 68 -1.53 -34.47 -22.94
CA GLN A 68 -0.40 -33.71 -22.39
C GLN A 68 0.47 -33.07 -23.48
N ASP A 69 0.63 -33.79 -24.59
CA ASP A 69 1.33 -33.41 -25.81
C ASP A 69 0.62 -32.30 -26.60
N GLU A 70 -0.64 -31.99 -26.31
CA GLU A 70 -1.37 -30.83 -26.86
C GLU A 70 -1.25 -29.57 -25.98
N THR A 71 -0.84 -29.70 -24.72
CA THR A 71 -0.70 -28.54 -23.83
C THR A 71 0.55 -27.73 -24.15
N ARG A 72 0.38 -26.54 -24.74
CA ARG A 72 1.46 -25.62 -25.14
C ARG A 72 1.85 -24.63 -24.04
N LEU A 73 3.02 -24.00 -24.18
CA LEU A 73 3.44 -22.90 -23.31
C LEU A 73 2.49 -21.70 -23.43
N ALA A 74 1.96 -21.24 -22.30
CA ALA A 74 1.16 -20.02 -22.26
C ALA A 74 1.99 -18.80 -22.72
N TRP A 75 1.33 -17.81 -23.34
CA TRP A 75 1.95 -16.56 -23.82
C TRP A 75 2.87 -15.88 -22.79
N ARG A 76 2.51 -15.92 -21.50
CA ARG A 76 3.35 -15.36 -20.41
C ARG A 76 4.74 -16.01 -20.32
N SER A 77 4.82 -17.32 -20.61
CA SER A 77 6.10 -18.05 -20.66
C SER A 77 6.90 -17.65 -21.89
N VAL A 78 6.27 -17.56 -23.06
CA VAL A 78 6.91 -17.10 -24.31
C VAL A 78 7.47 -15.68 -24.13
N ARG A 79 6.70 -14.76 -23.53
CA ARG A 79 7.15 -13.40 -23.20
C ARG A 79 8.35 -13.36 -22.24
N THR A 80 8.49 -14.37 -21.38
CA THR A 80 9.68 -14.50 -20.50
C THR A 80 10.93 -14.86 -21.30
N TYR A 81 10.82 -15.74 -22.30
CA TYR A 81 11.91 -16.05 -23.23
C TYR A 81 12.32 -14.84 -24.05
N VAL A 82 11.36 -14.09 -24.61
CA VAL A 82 11.63 -12.82 -25.32
C VAL A 82 12.45 -11.88 -24.45
N THR A 83 12.00 -11.64 -23.20
CA THR A 83 12.69 -10.74 -22.27
C THR A 83 14.11 -11.23 -21.96
N ALA A 84 14.29 -12.52 -21.69
CA ALA A 84 15.59 -13.10 -21.37
C ALA A 84 16.61 -12.97 -22.52
N ILE A 85 16.14 -13.07 -23.77
CA ILE A 85 16.97 -12.97 -24.96
C ILE A 85 17.26 -11.50 -25.31
N THR A 86 16.30 -10.59 -25.12
CA THR A 86 16.55 -9.14 -25.22
C THR A 86 17.59 -8.68 -24.19
N ASP A 87 17.55 -9.19 -22.96
CA ASP A 87 18.59 -8.89 -21.95
C ASP A 87 19.97 -9.46 -22.34
N LEU A 88 20.00 -10.65 -22.96
CA LEU A 88 21.23 -11.23 -23.50
C LEU A 88 21.80 -10.35 -24.62
N TYR A 89 20.97 -9.88 -25.54
CA TYR A 89 21.37 -8.95 -26.59
C TYR A 89 21.98 -7.66 -26.01
N ARG A 90 21.30 -7.02 -25.04
CA ARG A 90 21.80 -5.81 -24.36
C ARG A 90 23.16 -6.04 -23.70
N THR A 91 23.35 -7.21 -23.09
CA THR A 91 24.63 -7.60 -22.50
C THR A 91 25.72 -7.74 -23.56
N GLN A 92 25.41 -8.35 -24.72
CA GLN A 92 26.37 -8.47 -25.81
C GLN A 92 26.73 -7.12 -26.44
N LYS A 93 25.76 -6.21 -26.57
CA LYS A 93 25.97 -4.84 -27.03
C LYS A 93 26.87 -4.04 -26.08
N ALA A 94 26.59 -4.08 -24.78
CA ALA A 94 27.38 -3.40 -23.76
C ALA A 94 28.83 -3.90 -23.69
N LEU A 95 29.06 -5.17 -24.01
CA LEU A 95 30.40 -5.77 -24.09
C LEU A 95 31.07 -5.59 -25.46
N GLY A 96 30.47 -4.86 -26.40
CA GLY A 96 30.99 -4.68 -27.76
C GLY A 96 30.99 -5.94 -28.63
N MET A 97 30.40 -7.04 -28.16
CA MET A 97 30.42 -8.36 -28.82
C MET A 97 29.37 -8.51 -29.93
N ASN A 98 28.39 -7.60 -30.01
CA ASN A 98 27.29 -7.68 -30.96
C ASN A 98 27.09 -6.33 -31.64
N THR A 99 27.33 -6.28 -32.94
CA THR A 99 27.18 -5.08 -33.78
C THR A 99 25.79 -4.98 -34.41
N HIS A 100 24.95 -6.02 -34.34
CA HIS A 100 23.63 -6.07 -34.97
C HIS A 100 22.59 -5.14 -34.33
N PRO A 101 21.59 -4.67 -35.09
CA PRO A 101 20.49 -3.86 -34.57
C PRO A 101 19.66 -4.62 -33.51
N SER A 102 18.87 -3.87 -32.75
CA SER A 102 18.06 -4.44 -31.67
C SER A 102 17.11 -5.53 -32.23
N PRO A 103 17.03 -6.73 -31.62
CA PRO A 103 16.14 -7.80 -32.08
C PRO A 103 14.65 -7.46 -31.91
N ARG A 104 14.36 -6.38 -31.20
CA ARG A 104 13.08 -5.70 -31.23
C ARG A 104 13.29 -4.42 -32.00
N GLU A 105 12.30 -4.01 -32.77
CA GLU A 105 12.08 -2.59 -32.97
C GLU A 105 11.98 -2.00 -31.56
N ASP A 106 13.06 -1.35 -31.12
CA ASP A 106 12.91 -0.31 -30.13
C ASP A 106 12.01 0.66 -30.86
N ASN A 107 10.70 0.58 -30.60
CA ASN A 107 9.85 1.71 -30.87
C ASN A 107 10.59 2.86 -30.21
N GLU A 108 11.20 3.72 -31.03
CA GLU A 108 11.41 5.11 -30.71
C GLU A 108 10.04 5.76 -30.57
N ASN A 109 9.20 5.17 -29.72
CA ASN A 109 8.20 5.91 -29.01
C ASN A 109 9.06 6.88 -28.20
N TYR A 110 9.18 8.09 -28.72
CA TYR A 110 9.23 9.32 -27.95
C TYR A 110 7.98 9.43 -27.05
N ALA A 111 7.56 8.32 -26.42
CA ALA A 111 6.66 8.33 -25.31
C ALA A 111 7.35 9.20 -24.27
N ASP A 112 6.67 10.30 -23.96
CA ASP A 112 7.09 11.25 -22.96
C ASP A 112 7.67 10.50 -21.76
N LYS A 113 8.94 10.78 -21.42
CA LYS A 113 9.62 10.14 -20.30
C LYS A 113 8.97 10.50 -18.96
N GLY A 114 8.10 11.52 -18.93
CA GLY A 114 7.20 11.87 -17.84
C GLY A 114 5.93 11.03 -17.78
N ARG A 115 5.57 10.33 -18.86
CA ARG A 115 4.50 9.32 -18.88
C ARG A 115 4.88 8.16 -17.97
N ASP A 116 3.92 7.61 -17.23
CA ASP A 116 4.16 6.61 -16.19
C ASP A 116 5.08 7.06 -15.04
N THR A 117 5.33 8.37 -14.84
CA THR A 117 6.10 8.89 -13.70
C THR A 117 5.20 9.44 -12.58
N LEU A 118 5.74 10.26 -11.67
CA LEU A 118 4.99 11.01 -10.65
C LEU A 118 4.01 12.03 -11.27
N LEU A 119 4.26 12.46 -12.52
CA LEU A 119 3.46 13.44 -13.24
C LEU A 119 2.13 12.88 -13.77
N ASP A 120 1.94 11.56 -13.76
CA ASP A 120 0.70 10.86 -14.17
C ASP A 120 -0.22 10.52 -12.96
N GLY A 121 -0.01 11.23 -11.85
CA GLY A 121 -0.84 11.16 -10.65
C GLY A 121 -2.06 12.08 -10.72
N TYR A 122 -2.76 12.20 -9.59
CA TYR A 122 -3.78 13.23 -9.37
C TYR A 122 -3.20 14.34 -8.48
N SER A 123 -3.67 15.57 -8.67
CA SER A 123 -3.46 16.67 -7.73
C SER A 123 -4.24 16.44 -6.42
N GLU A 124 -3.89 17.17 -5.37
CA GLU A 124 -4.62 17.13 -4.09
C GLU A 124 -6.09 17.49 -4.29
N SER A 125 -6.38 18.53 -5.09
CA SER A 125 -7.76 18.93 -5.40
C SER A 125 -8.56 17.84 -6.14
N GLU A 126 -7.91 17.09 -7.03
CA GLU A 126 -8.53 15.97 -7.73
C GLU A 126 -8.81 14.81 -6.79
N PHE A 127 -7.90 14.53 -5.86
CA PHE A 127 -8.11 13.51 -4.83
C PHE A 127 -9.30 13.85 -3.94
N GLU A 128 -9.40 15.11 -3.49
CA GLU A 128 -10.52 15.57 -2.68
C GLU A 128 -11.86 15.42 -3.42
N ARG A 129 -11.91 15.78 -4.72
CA ARG A 129 -13.09 15.57 -5.56
C ARG A 129 -13.46 14.09 -5.67
N VAL A 130 -12.49 13.21 -5.90
CA VAL A 130 -12.73 11.75 -5.93
C VAL A 130 -13.33 11.26 -4.62
N CYS A 131 -12.79 11.68 -3.47
CA CYS A 131 -13.36 11.33 -2.17
C CYS A 131 -14.78 11.86 -2.01
N HIS A 132 -15.04 13.11 -2.39
CA HIS A 132 -16.38 13.72 -2.34
C HIS A 132 -17.40 12.94 -3.17
N GLU A 133 -17.04 12.56 -4.40
CA GLU A 133 -17.91 11.75 -5.26
C GLU A 133 -18.22 10.38 -4.65
N LEU A 134 -17.23 9.74 -4.01
CA LEU A 134 -17.45 8.47 -3.31
C LEU A 134 -18.40 8.64 -2.11
N TRP A 135 -18.32 9.76 -1.38
CA TRP A 135 -19.30 10.07 -0.34
C TRP A 135 -20.70 10.24 -0.92
N ALA A 136 -20.85 11.04 -1.98
CA ALA A 136 -22.15 11.30 -2.61
C ALA A 136 -22.83 10.01 -3.10
N HIS A 137 -22.09 9.13 -3.77
CA HIS A 137 -22.63 7.89 -4.30
C HIS A 137 -22.84 6.79 -3.23
N SER A 138 -22.30 6.97 -2.03
CA SER A 138 -22.50 6.02 -0.92
C SER A 138 -23.95 6.00 -0.42
N GLY A 139 -24.74 7.06 -0.66
CA GLY A 139 -26.17 7.08 -0.33
C GLY A 139 -27.00 6.04 -1.09
N THR A 140 -26.58 5.64 -2.29
CA THR A 140 -27.28 4.62 -3.10
C THR A 140 -26.64 3.25 -3.00
N SER A 141 -25.30 3.18 -3.00
CA SER A 141 -24.57 1.91 -2.92
C SER A 141 -23.41 2.02 -1.91
N PRO A 142 -23.71 1.96 -0.61
CA PRO A 142 -22.76 2.34 0.45
C PRO A 142 -21.52 1.46 0.48
N GLU A 143 -21.67 0.13 0.48
CA GLU A 143 -20.55 -0.79 0.71
C GLU A 143 -19.40 -0.58 -0.28
N CYS A 144 -19.70 -0.56 -1.58
CA CYS A 144 -18.68 -0.50 -2.60
C CYS A 144 -18.00 0.88 -2.65
N HIS A 145 -18.75 1.95 -2.41
CA HIS A 145 -18.19 3.31 -2.43
C HIS A 145 -17.34 3.57 -1.18
N PHE A 146 -17.80 3.18 0.01
CA PHE A 146 -16.98 3.26 1.23
C PHE A 146 -15.74 2.37 1.16
N ARG A 147 -15.87 1.15 0.63
CA ARG A 147 -14.72 0.28 0.41
C ARG A 147 -13.68 0.92 -0.51
N THR A 148 -14.13 1.51 -1.61
CA THR A 148 -13.25 2.19 -2.59
C THR A 148 -12.62 3.43 -1.98
N LEU A 149 -13.38 4.17 -1.17
CA LEU A 149 -12.88 5.33 -0.42
C LEU A 149 -11.75 4.91 0.52
N VAL A 150 -11.95 3.88 1.35
CA VAL A 150 -10.92 3.35 2.25
C VAL A 150 -9.70 2.88 1.47
N ASP A 151 -9.90 2.16 0.36
CA ASP A 151 -8.81 1.74 -0.51
C ASP A 151 -7.94 2.93 -0.94
N LEU A 152 -8.56 3.97 -1.50
CA LEU A 152 -7.86 5.17 -1.97
C LEU A 152 -7.19 5.94 -0.84
N LEU A 153 -7.86 6.13 0.31
CA LEU A 153 -7.30 6.80 1.49
C LEU A 153 -6.07 6.06 2.02
N PHE A 154 -6.11 4.73 2.09
CA PHE A 154 -4.95 3.92 2.48
C PHE A 154 -3.81 4.06 1.47
N GLY A 155 -4.12 4.09 0.17
CA GLY A 155 -3.11 4.27 -0.87
C GLY A 155 -2.45 5.65 -0.81
N HIS A 156 -3.23 6.68 -0.47
CA HIS A 156 -2.80 8.07 -0.44
C HIS A 156 -2.01 8.41 0.83
N TYR A 157 -2.55 8.11 2.02
CA TYR A 157 -1.94 8.54 3.29
C TYR A 157 -0.92 7.55 3.86
N LEU A 158 -1.08 6.25 3.59
CA LEU A 158 -0.12 5.24 4.05
C LEU A 158 0.91 4.90 2.97
N LEU A 159 0.77 5.44 1.75
CA LEU A 159 1.63 5.16 0.59
C LEU A 159 1.76 3.66 0.30
N THR A 160 0.66 2.93 0.50
CA THR A 160 0.60 1.47 0.37
C THR A 160 0.25 1.04 -1.04
N ARG A 161 0.85 -0.06 -1.50
CA ARG A 161 0.54 -0.62 -2.81
C ARG A 161 -0.85 -1.24 -2.81
N GLY A 162 -1.51 -1.21 -3.96
CA GLY A 162 -2.82 -1.86 -4.10
C GLY A 162 -2.80 -3.35 -3.74
N GLY A 163 -1.69 -4.05 -3.99
CA GLY A 163 -1.52 -5.45 -3.58
C GLY A 163 -1.57 -5.66 -2.07
N ASP A 164 -0.90 -4.79 -1.32
CA ASP A 164 -0.81 -4.88 0.14
C ASP A 164 -2.15 -4.47 0.77
N ARG A 165 -2.81 -3.44 0.23
CA ARG A 165 -4.17 -3.03 0.64
C ARG A 165 -5.22 -4.14 0.50
N ARG A 166 -5.18 -4.91 -0.59
CA ARG A 166 -6.10 -6.05 -0.79
C ARG A 166 -5.80 -7.23 0.13
N ALA A 167 -4.55 -7.33 0.61
CA ALA A 167 -4.14 -8.34 1.57
C ALA A 167 -4.31 -7.88 3.02
N ALA A 168 -4.55 -6.59 3.28
CA ALA A 168 -4.69 -6.06 4.63
C ALA A 168 -5.84 -6.75 5.40
N GLU A 169 -5.54 -7.15 6.62
CA GLU A 169 -6.48 -7.69 7.60
C GLU A 169 -6.84 -6.62 8.64
N ILE A 170 -7.95 -6.78 9.34
CA ILE A 170 -8.31 -5.83 10.40
C ILE A 170 -7.33 -5.89 11.58
N SER A 171 -6.70 -7.05 11.82
CA SER A 171 -5.64 -7.23 12.83
C SER A 171 -4.31 -6.58 12.47
N ASP A 172 -4.14 -6.14 11.22
CA ASP A 172 -2.97 -5.35 10.80
C ASP A 172 -3.06 -3.88 11.24
N LEU A 173 -4.21 -3.47 11.78
CA LEU A 173 -4.49 -2.10 12.21
C LEU A 173 -4.42 -1.98 13.72
N PHE A 174 -3.76 -0.93 14.20
CA PHE A 174 -3.79 -0.56 15.61
C PHE A 174 -3.57 0.95 15.76
N THR A 175 -3.68 1.44 16.99
CA THR A 175 -3.46 2.85 17.31
C THR A 175 -2.85 3.00 18.70
N PHE A 176 -2.04 4.04 18.88
CA PHE A 176 -1.50 4.43 20.17
C PHE A 176 -1.28 5.93 20.21
N GLU A 177 -1.23 6.51 21.40
CA GLU A 177 -1.16 7.96 21.56
C GLU A 177 0.19 8.52 21.11
N PHE A 178 0.14 9.53 20.25
CA PHE A 178 1.30 10.36 19.95
C PHE A 178 1.24 11.58 20.86
N ALA A 179 1.92 11.50 21.99
CA ALA A 179 2.01 12.59 22.95
C ALA A 179 2.73 13.82 22.34
N GLY A 180 2.34 15.01 22.79
CA GLY A 180 2.95 16.29 22.40
C GLY A 180 2.66 16.74 20.97
N GLU A 181 1.68 16.13 20.30
CA GLU A 181 1.33 16.48 18.92
C GLU A 181 0.54 17.79 18.80
N GLY A 182 -0.26 18.15 19.81
CA GLY A 182 -1.00 19.42 19.85
C GLY A 182 -2.10 19.45 20.91
N SER A 183 -3.06 20.36 20.75
CA SER A 183 -4.17 20.58 21.69
C SER A 183 -5.18 19.43 21.68
N THR A 184 -5.29 18.70 20.56
CA THR A 184 -6.14 17.52 20.44
C THR A 184 -5.34 16.25 20.72
N ARG A 185 -5.91 15.30 21.48
CA ARG A 185 -5.33 13.97 21.65
C ARG A 185 -5.12 13.28 20.29
N CYS A 186 -3.88 12.92 19.98
CA CYS A 186 -3.52 12.36 18.68
C CYS A 186 -3.44 10.83 18.72
N MET A 187 -4.43 10.17 18.11
CA MET A 187 -4.50 8.72 17.92
C MET A 187 -4.44 8.42 16.41
N PRO A 188 -3.24 8.32 15.81
CA PRO A 188 -3.10 8.02 14.39
C PRO A 188 -3.48 6.56 14.09
N LEU A 189 -3.87 6.31 12.85
CA LEU A 189 -4.03 4.95 12.34
C LEU A 189 -2.64 4.39 12.04
N ILE A 190 -2.32 3.22 12.59
CA ILE A 190 -1.10 2.47 12.28
C ILE A 190 -1.50 1.22 11.51
N PHE A 191 -0.80 0.97 10.41
CA PHE A 191 -0.91 -0.24 9.60
C PHE A 191 0.43 -0.94 9.57
N THR A 192 0.43 -2.24 9.87
CA THR A 192 1.61 -3.07 9.73
C THR A 192 1.41 -4.18 8.74
N THR A 193 2.44 -4.49 7.96
CA THR A 193 2.43 -5.68 7.10
C THR A 193 3.79 -6.37 7.15
N ARG A 194 3.75 -7.70 7.09
CA ARG A 194 4.93 -8.56 6.84
C ARG A 194 4.90 -9.13 5.42
N ALA A 195 3.83 -8.88 4.69
CA ALA A 195 3.57 -9.42 3.36
C ALA A 195 3.71 -8.32 2.31
N GLY A 196 4.45 -8.60 1.25
CA GLY A 196 4.60 -7.69 0.12
C GLY A 196 5.47 -8.31 -0.96
N LYS A 197 5.19 -8.03 -2.23
CA LYS A 197 5.94 -8.62 -3.36
C LYS A 197 7.46 -8.34 -3.29
N GLN A 198 7.85 -7.22 -2.68
CA GLN A 198 9.26 -6.85 -2.50
C GLN A 198 9.82 -7.26 -1.13
N ASN A 199 8.96 -7.62 -0.18
CA ASN A 199 9.35 -8.00 1.16
C ASN A 199 9.67 -9.51 1.24
N GLN A 200 10.71 -9.92 0.51
CA GLN A 200 11.10 -11.33 0.37
C GLN A 200 11.55 -11.98 1.69
N HIS A 201 11.83 -11.17 2.72
CA HIS A 201 12.32 -11.62 4.02
C HIS A 201 11.27 -11.48 5.15
N GLY A 202 10.04 -11.05 4.83
CA GLY A 202 8.98 -10.89 5.85
C GLY A 202 9.29 -9.82 6.91
N ARG A 203 10.08 -8.80 6.54
CA ARG A 203 10.42 -7.68 7.43
C ARG A 203 9.13 -6.98 7.86
N LEU A 204 9.01 -6.62 9.13
CA LEU A 204 7.87 -5.80 9.55
C LEU A 204 7.98 -4.41 8.90
N GLU A 205 6.97 -4.05 8.12
CA GLU A 205 6.79 -2.73 7.55
C GLU A 205 5.65 -2.03 8.31
N THR A 206 5.86 -0.78 8.68
CA THR A 206 4.90 0.02 9.43
C THR A 206 4.63 1.32 8.68
N ALA A 207 3.36 1.60 8.43
CA ALA A 207 2.87 2.87 7.93
C ALA A 207 1.92 3.49 8.94
N GLY A 208 1.74 4.81 8.90
CA GLY A 208 0.73 5.44 9.72
C GLY A 208 0.24 6.76 9.15
N ALA A 209 -0.96 7.14 9.56
CA ALA A 209 -1.64 8.33 9.07
C ALA A 209 -2.41 9.04 10.19
N TYR A 210 -2.37 10.36 10.17
CA TYR A 210 -3.07 11.21 11.14
C TYR A 210 -4.52 11.41 10.72
N ARG A 211 -5.37 11.84 11.66
CA ARG A 211 -6.69 12.36 11.33
C ARG A 211 -6.53 13.63 10.47
N ASN A 212 -7.20 13.65 9.32
CA ASN A 212 -7.19 14.83 8.45
C ASN A 212 -8.07 15.94 9.05
N ARG A 213 -7.64 17.20 8.90
CA ARG A 213 -8.43 18.38 9.27
C ARG A 213 -9.73 18.45 8.47
N ASN A 214 -9.68 18.13 7.18
CA ASN A 214 -10.86 17.96 6.33
C ASN A 214 -11.51 16.59 6.64
N PRO A 215 -12.76 16.55 7.15
CA PRO A 215 -13.42 15.29 7.51
C PRO A 215 -13.67 14.36 6.31
N LEU A 216 -13.91 14.92 5.11
CA LEU A 216 -14.29 14.15 3.92
C LEU A 216 -13.14 13.32 3.33
N ILE A 217 -11.90 13.70 3.64
CA ILE A 217 -10.69 12.96 3.25
C ILE A 217 -9.96 12.37 4.46
N CYS A 218 -10.63 12.31 5.61
CA CYS A 218 -10.02 11.73 6.81
C CYS A 218 -9.97 10.20 6.70
N ILE A 219 -8.77 9.62 6.64
CA ILE A 219 -8.58 8.15 6.59
C ILE A 219 -9.35 7.41 7.68
N LEU A 220 -9.27 7.89 8.93
CA LEU A 220 -10.02 7.33 10.06
C LEU A 220 -11.54 7.51 9.90
N GLY A 221 -11.98 8.63 9.29
CA GLY A 221 -13.40 8.86 9.04
C GLY A 221 -13.94 7.89 7.99
N GLY A 222 -13.29 7.79 6.83
CA GLY A 222 -13.67 6.84 5.78
C GLY A 222 -13.64 5.40 6.28
N LEU A 223 -12.62 5.02 7.06
CA LEU A 223 -12.54 3.70 7.68
C LEU A 223 -13.70 3.44 8.64
N SER A 224 -14.00 4.38 9.55
CA SER A 224 -15.11 4.22 10.51
C SER A 224 -16.46 4.05 9.82
N PHE A 225 -16.78 4.85 8.81
CA PHE A 225 -18.06 4.71 8.08
C PHE A 225 -18.15 3.39 7.32
N TYR A 226 -17.05 2.94 6.73
CA TYR A 226 -17.00 1.64 6.08
C TYR A 226 -17.23 0.49 7.06
N LEU A 227 -16.60 0.52 8.24
CA LEU A 227 -16.77 -0.51 9.28
C LEU A 227 -18.16 -0.46 9.93
N LEU A 228 -18.70 0.74 10.16
CA LEU A 228 -20.09 0.95 10.60
C LEU A 228 -21.06 0.31 9.61
N TYR A 229 -20.87 0.58 8.32
CA TYR A 229 -21.70 -0.08 7.31
C TYR A 229 -21.51 -1.60 7.30
N ARG A 230 -20.29 -2.11 7.44
CA ARG A 230 -20.05 -3.55 7.41
C ARG A 230 -20.75 -4.29 8.55
N TRP A 231 -20.63 -3.79 9.78
CA TRP A 231 -20.94 -4.57 10.97
C TRP A 231 -22.24 -4.19 11.67
N ASP A 232 -22.71 -2.95 11.49
CA ASP A 232 -23.92 -2.47 12.17
C ASP A 232 -25.09 -2.24 11.21
N LEU A 233 -24.82 -1.68 10.03
CA LEU A 233 -25.87 -1.34 9.06
C LEU A 233 -26.04 -2.39 7.95
N GLY A 234 -25.04 -3.24 7.78
CA GLY A 234 -25.00 -4.30 6.78
C GLY A 234 -25.42 -5.64 7.34
N SER A 235 -25.32 -6.69 6.51
CA SER A 235 -25.67 -8.06 6.90
C SER A 235 -24.49 -8.85 7.46
N GLU A 236 -23.28 -8.29 7.48
CA GLU A 236 -22.09 -8.99 7.97
C GLU A 236 -22.03 -8.84 9.50
N PRO A 237 -21.95 -9.94 10.26
CA PRO A 237 -21.93 -9.86 11.72
C PRO A 237 -20.66 -9.18 12.22
N PHE A 238 -20.79 -8.51 13.36
CA PHE A 238 -19.66 -7.95 14.09
C PHE A 238 -18.58 -9.03 14.38
N PRO A 239 -17.27 -8.71 14.30
CA PRO A 239 -16.21 -9.67 14.54
C PRO A 239 -16.26 -10.29 15.95
N ASP A 240 -16.05 -11.60 16.02
CA ASP A 240 -15.88 -12.30 17.29
C ASP A 240 -14.43 -12.20 17.75
N PHE A 241 -14.18 -11.45 18.82
CA PHE A 241 -12.84 -11.29 19.39
C PHE A 241 -12.49 -12.37 20.42
N SER A 242 -13.30 -13.43 20.58
CA SER A 242 -13.07 -14.47 21.60
C SER A 242 -11.76 -15.22 21.42
N ARG A 243 -11.31 -15.36 20.17
CA ARG A 243 -10.09 -16.05 19.77
C ARG A 243 -9.50 -15.37 18.56
N ARG A 244 -8.17 -15.30 18.47
CA ARG A 244 -7.45 -14.73 17.32
C ARG A 244 -7.89 -15.34 15.99
N SER A 245 -8.06 -16.66 15.93
CA SER A 245 -8.52 -17.39 14.75
C SER A 245 -9.92 -16.97 14.26
N SER A 246 -10.74 -16.34 15.11
CA SER A 246 -12.09 -15.90 14.75
C SER A 246 -12.08 -14.57 13.96
N TRP A 247 -11.01 -13.77 14.07
CA TRP A 247 -11.00 -12.40 13.53
C TRP A 247 -9.73 -11.94 12.81
N TYR A 248 -8.56 -12.54 13.08
CA TYR A 248 -7.29 -12.13 12.46
C TYR A 248 -7.33 -12.22 10.94
N ASP A 249 -7.95 -13.27 10.39
CA ASP A 249 -8.01 -13.47 8.94
C ASP A 249 -9.11 -12.62 8.24
N ILE A 250 -9.84 -11.78 8.99
CA ILE A 250 -10.88 -10.92 8.40
C ILE A 250 -10.20 -9.83 7.58
N ARG A 251 -10.51 -9.81 6.27
CA ARG A 251 -9.98 -8.81 5.36
C ARG A 251 -10.56 -7.45 5.68
N LEU A 252 -9.69 -6.44 5.66
CA LEU A 252 -10.09 -5.06 5.76
C LEU A 252 -10.99 -4.70 4.57
N ILE A 253 -10.49 -4.90 3.36
CA ILE A 253 -11.24 -4.63 2.12
C ILE A 253 -11.81 -5.96 1.61
N LYS A 254 -13.11 -6.18 1.79
CA LYS A 254 -13.77 -7.43 1.37
C LYS A 254 -14.17 -7.39 -0.11
N GLY A 255 -14.11 -8.54 -0.76
CA GLY A 255 -14.64 -8.71 -2.12
C GLY A 255 -16.15 -8.82 -2.18
N ASN A 256 -16.73 -8.50 -3.34
CA ASN A 256 -18.16 -8.66 -3.59
C ASN A 256 -18.53 -10.16 -3.57
N GLY A 257 -19.48 -10.55 -2.73
CA GLY A 257 -20.02 -11.91 -2.69
C GLY A 257 -19.01 -12.99 -2.25
N THR A 258 -17.81 -12.61 -1.82
CA THR A 258 -16.81 -13.52 -1.28
C THR A 258 -16.87 -13.50 0.24
N GLY A 259 -16.53 -14.62 0.90
CA GLY A 259 -16.41 -14.65 2.36
C GLY A 259 -15.48 -13.56 2.89
N ARG A 260 -15.72 -13.09 4.13
CA ARG A 260 -15.00 -11.97 4.76
C ARG A 260 -13.48 -12.12 4.87
N THR A 261 -12.94 -13.31 4.65
CA THR A 261 -11.51 -13.65 4.68
C THR A 261 -10.86 -13.66 3.29
N ALA A 262 -11.67 -13.62 2.23
CA ALA A 262 -11.19 -13.65 0.85
C ALA A 262 -10.67 -12.28 0.42
N ALA A 263 -9.42 -12.27 -0.08
CA ALA A 263 -8.79 -11.06 -0.56
C ALA A 263 -9.56 -10.44 -1.73
N PHE A 264 -9.66 -9.10 -1.74
CA PHE A 264 -10.29 -8.40 -2.85
C PHE A 264 -9.52 -8.66 -4.16
N SER A 265 -10.25 -8.79 -5.27
CA SER A 265 -9.65 -9.09 -6.56
C SER A 265 -8.95 -7.86 -7.14
N TYR A 266 -7.86 -8.05 -7.88
CA TYR A 266 -7.16 -6.95 -8.55
C TYR A 266 -8.03 -6.26 -9.59
N ASN A 267 -8.75 -7.03 -10.41
CA ASN A 267 -9.59 -6.48 -11.48
C ASN A 267 -10.73 -5.65 -10.90
N SER A 268 -11.41 -6.16 -9.87
CA SER A 268 -12.47 -5.43 -9.21
C SER A 268 -11.96 -4.17 -8.53
N GLN A 269 -10.81 -4.22 -7.83
CA GLN A 269 -10.20 -3.01 -7.27
C GLN A 269 -9.93 -1.96 -8.35
N ARG A 270 -9.32 -2.37 -9.47
CA ARG A 270 -9.01 -1.48 -10.58
C ARG A 270 -10.28 -0.88 -11.20
N GLU A 271 -11.31 -1.69 -11.44
CA GLU A 271 -12.59 -1.23 -11.99
C GLU A 271 -13.25 -0.17 -11.10
N TRP A 272 -13.28 -0.39 -9.79
CA TRP A 272 -13.85 0.56 -8.84
C TRP A 272 -13.04 1.86 -8.74
N VAL A 273 -11.71 1.79 -8.76
CA VAL A 273 -10.85 2.99 -8.80
C VAL A 273 -11.08 3.79 -10.08
N VAL A 274 -11.17 3.12 -11.23
CA VAL A 274 -11.49 3.77 -12.51
C VAL A 274 -12.85 4.46 -12.44
N LYS A 275 -13.85 3.80 -11.86
CA LYS A 275 -15.19 4.37 -11.69
C LYS A 275 -15.15 5.63 -10.82
N ALA A 276 -14.43 5.59 -9.70
CA ALA A 276 -14.25 6.72 -8.80
C ALA A 276 -13.59 7.92 -9.50
N PHE A 277 -12.57 7.68 -10.32
CA PHE A 277 -11.91 8.74 -11.10
C PHE A 277 -12.83 9.30 -12.18
N ALA A 278 -13.64 8.45 -12.83
CA ALA A 278 -14.62 8.89 -13.82
C ALA A 278 -15.68 9.80 -13.21
N TYR A 279 -16.18 9.51 -12.00
CA TYR A 279 -17.12 10.40 -11.31
C TYR A 279 -16.56 11.81 -11.11
N ALA A 280 -15.27 11.93 -10.80
CA ALA A 280 -14.61 13.21 -10.53
C ALA A 280 -13.99 13.87 -11.77
N GLY A 281 -14.19 13.30 -12.97
CA GLY A 281 -13.57 13.79 -14.21
C GLY A 281 -12.05 13.69 -14.24
N VAL A 282 -11.44 12.82 -13.43
CA VAL A 282 -9.99 12.67 -13.32
C VAL A 282 -9.48 11.71 -14.37
N THR A 283 -8.58 12.20 -15.23
CA THR A 283 -7.97 11.39 -16.29
C THR A 283 -6.56 10.96 -15.87
N SER A 284 -6.43 9.82 -15.16
CA SER A 284 -5.13 9.25 -14.80
C SER A 284 -4.87 7.95 -15.58
N GLN A 285 -3.67 7.79 -16.15
CA GLN A 285 -3.30 6.52 -16.80
C GLN A 285 -2.91 5.44 -15.76
N LYS A 286 -2.57 5.84 -14.52
CA LYS A 286 -2.32 4.94 -13.37
C LYS A 286 -3.59 4.64 -12.56
N LYS A 287 -4.33 3.65 -13.05
CA LYS A 287 -5.60 3.16 -12.47
C LYS A 287 -5.46 2.37 -11.15
N THR A 288 -4.25 2.04 -10.73
CA THR A 288 -3.94 1.45 -9.41
C THR A 288 -2.59 1.97 -8.97
N HIS A 289 -2.59 2.99 -8.12
CA HIS A 289 -1.41 3.70 -7.66
C HIS A 289 -0.33 2.75 -7.12
N GLU A 290 0.83 2.75 -7.80
CA GLU A 290 2.11 2.19 -7.33
C GLU A 290 3.01 3.32 -6.81
N GLN A 291 2.47 4.27 -6.02
CA GLN A 291 3.34 5.21 -5.30
C GLN A 291 3.90 4.51 -4.08
N MET A 292 5.13 4.03 -4.21
CA MET A 292 6.01 3.90 -3.08
C MET A 292 7.24 4.75 -3.39
N VAL A 293 7.41 5.86 -2.68
CA VAL A 293 8.78 6.27 -2.35
C VAL A 293 9.21 5.27 -1.30
N GLY A 294 10.24 4.46 -1.59
CA GLY A 294 10.76 3.42 -0.71
C GLY A 294 11.42 3.98 0.55
N CYS A 295 10.74 4.86 1.28
CA CYS A 295 11.13 5.34 2.59
C CYS A 295 10.66 4.32 3.63
N TYR A 296 11.30 3.16 3.64
CA TYR A 296 11.22 2.23 4.76
C TYR A 296 11.93 2.88 5.94
N LEU A 297 11.23 3.74 6.66
CA LEU A 297 11.76 4.41 7.83
C LEU A 297 11.69 3.44 9.01
N ASN A 298 12.78 3.39 9.79
CA ASN A 298 12.80 2.64 11.05
C ASN A 298 11.90 3.30 12.12
N SER A 299 11.28 4.44 11.82
CA SER A 299 10.37 5.19 12.68
C SER A 299 9.31 5.94 11.83
N LEU A 300 8.13 6.14 12.40
CA LEU A 300 7.03 6.85 11.71
C LEU A 300 7.37 8.34 11.53
N PRO A 301 7.38 8.89 10.29
CA PRO A 301 7.78 10.28 10.03
C PRO A 301 6.68 11.27 10.41
N ARG A 302 6.58 11.58 11.70
CA ARG A 302 5.50 12.41 12.26
C ARG A 302 5.30 13.75 11.54
N LYS A 303 6.38 14.44 11.16
CA LYS A 303 6.34 15.69 10.39
C LYS A 303 5.63 15.52 9.05
N PHE A 304 5.99 14.47 8.29
CA PHE A 304 5.36 14.16 7.01
C PHE A 304 3.88 13.79 7.18
N MET A 305 3.58 12.94 8.16
CA MET A 305 2.21 12.51 8.46
C MET A 305 1.30 13.70 8.81
N ARG A 306 1.80 14.67 9.59
CA ARG A 306 1.09 15.92 9.90
C ARG A 306 0.78 16.72 8.64
N THR A 307 1.79 16.97 7.81
CA THR A 307 1.63 17.74 6.56
C THR A 307 0.63 17.09 5.62
N MET A 308 0.72 15.76 5.42
CA MET A 308 -0.24 15.03 4.59
C MET A 308 -1.68 15.13 5.12
N ALA A 309 -1.86 15.21 6.44
CA ALA A 309 -3.19 15.35 7.05
C ALA A 309 -3.68 16.81 7.15
N GLY A 310 -3.01 17.76 6.48
CA GLY A 310 -3.38 19.18 6.43
C GLY A 310 -2.96 20.00 7.65
N HIS A 311 -2.12 19.45 8.53
CA HIS A 311 -1.62 20.14 9.73
C HIS A 311 -0.28 20.82 9.46
N PRO A 312 0.06 21.88 10.22
CA PRO A 312 1.40 22.43 10.19
C PRO A 312 2.46 21.37 10.52
N PRO A 313 3.66 21.44 9.91
CA PRO A 313 4.70 20.43 10.11
C PRO A 313 5.27 20.41 11.54
N GLN A 314 5.12 21.48 12.32
CA GLN A 314 5.63 21.62 13.68
C GLN A 314 4.87 20.70 14.65
N ALA A 315 5.60 20.13 15.61
CA ALA A 315 4.97 19.44 16.74
C ALA A 315 4.24 20.46 17.63
N GLY A 316 3.16 20.04 18.28
CA GLY A 316 2.28 20.92 19.06
C GLY A 316 1.17 21.59 18.24
N CYS A 317 1.16 21.44 16.92
CA CYS A 317 0.17 22.08 16.02
C CYS A 317 -0.96 21.15 15.55
N PHE A 318 -1.03 19.91 16.05
CA PHE A 318 -2.13 19.01 15.72
C PHE A 318 -3.42 19.45 16.41
N GLU A 319 -4.41 19.82 15.60
CA GLU A 319 -5.72 20.22 16.08
C GLU A 319 -6.83 19.69 15.16
N ILE A 320 -7.83 19.04 15.75
CA ILE A 320 -9.06 18.65 15.06
C ILE A 320 -10.21 19.43 15.69
N ARG A 321 -10.61 20.55 15.10
CA ARG A 321 -11.68 21.41 15.64
C ARG A 321 -12.97 20.64 15.96
N ARG A 322 -13.36 19.72 15.07
CA ARG A 322 -14.55 18.86 15.26
C ARG A 322 -14.45 17.86 16.42
N ALA A 323 -13.26 17.69 17.01
CA ALA A 323 -13.07 16.87 18.22
C ALA A 323 -13.28 17.67 19.52
N GLY A 324 -13.49 18.99 19.44
CA GLY A 324 -13.81 19.82 20.60
C GLY A 324 -15.23 19.64 21.14
N VAL A 325 -16.11 18.99 20.37
CA VAL A 325 -17.45 18.59 20.82
C VAL A 325 -17.40 17.13 21.26
N THR A 326 -17.60 16.90 22.54
CA THR A 326 -17.73 15.54 23.08
C THR A 326 -19.11 14.97 22.69
N PRO A 327 -19.19 13.88 21.92
CA PRO A 327 -20.46 13.26 21.59
C PRO A 327 -21.12 12.70 22.86
N PRO A 328 -22.45 12.82 23.02
CA PRO A 328 -23.18 12.19 24.12
C PRO A 328 -22.97 10.67 24.16
N GLU A 329 -22.82 10.11 25.37
CA GLU A 329 -22.59 8.67 25.56
C GLU A 329 -23.70 7.81 24.91
N VAL A 330 -24.95 8.28 24.96
CA VAL A 330 -26.08 7.59 24.31
C VAL A 330 -25.86 7.38 22.81
N LEU A 331 -25.25 8.34 22.11
CA LEU A 331 -24.95 8.19 20.68
C LEU A 331 -23.76 7.28 20.45
N LEU A 332 -22.78 7.26 21.37
CA LEU A 332 -21.64 6.34 21.30
C LEU A 332 -22.10 4.89 21.45
N SER A 333 -23.00 4.60 22.40
CA SER A 333 -23.55 3.25 22.60
C SER A 333 -24.44 2.76 21.46
N MET A 334 -24.90 3.64 20.57
CA MET A 334 -25.67 3.25 19.38
C MET A 334 -24.79 2.75 18.23
N ILE A 335 -23.47 3.02 18.27
CA ILE A 335 -22.52 2.65 17.21
C ILE A 335 -21.58 1.57 17.77
N TRP A 336 -21.59 0.41 17.14
CA TRP A 336 -20.92 -0.83 17.55
C TRP A 336 -21.32 -1.29 18.96
N PRO A 337 -22.60 -1.53 19.26
CA PRO A 337 -23.04 -1.95 20.59
C PRO A 337 -22.37 -3.27 21.06
N GLU A 338 -22.03 -4.15 20.12
CA GLU A 338 -21.29 -5.39 20.39
C GLU A 338 -19.87 -5.13 20.91
N LEU A 339 -19.25 -3.97 20.60
CA LEU A 339 -17.92 -3.60 21.08
C LEU A 339 -17.88 -3.48 22.61
N ASP A 340 -18.97 -3.04 23.24
CA ASP A 340 -19.04 -2.88 24.69
C ASP A 340 -18.90 -4.22 25.44
N ARG A 341 -19.26 -5.36 24.82
CA ARG A 341 -19.06 -6.69 25.39
C ARG A 341 -17.58 -7.07 25.53
N TRP A 342 -16.73 -6.44 24.73
CA TRP A 342 -15.28 -6.69 24.70
C TRP A 342 -14.50 -5.68 25.53
N ARG A 343 -15.18 -4.66 26.08
CA ARG A 343 -14.57 -3.63 26.92
C ARG A 343 -13.92 -4.27 28.14
N GLY A 344 -12.65 -3.94 28.38
CA GLY A 344 -11.90 -4.43 29.53
C GLY A 344 -11.36 -5.86 29.39
N ARG A 345 -11.68 -6.60 28.31
CA ARG A 345 -11.12 -7.93 28.07
C ARG A 345 -9.64 -7.89 27.68
N PHE A 346 -9.24 -6.90 26.90
CA PHE A 346 -7.87 -6.74 26.40
C PHE A 346 -7.16 -5.61 27.13
N GLY A 347 -5.90 -5.83 27.51
CA GLY A 347 -5.10 -4.83 28.20
C GLY A 347 -3.90 -5.42 28.93
N PRO A 348 -3.13 -4.59 29.65
CA PRO A 348 -1.92 -5.00 30.36
C PRO A 348 -2.18 -5.64 31.73
N GLY A 349 -3.45 -5.73 32.18
CA GLY A 349 -3.82 -6.30 33.47
C GLY A 349 -3.66 -7.82 33.54
N THR A 350 -3.53 -8.38 34.74
CA THR A 350 -3.31 -9.82 34.97
C THR A 350 -4.50 -10.70 34.57
N GLU A 351 -5.71 -10.15 34.56
CA GLU A 351 -6.94 -10.84 34.12
C GLU A 351 -7.31 -10.52 32.67
N GLN A 352 -6.49 -9.73 31.97
CA GLN A 352 -6.75 -9.29 30.60
C GLN A 352 -5.92 -10.07 29.59
N GLU A 353 -6.47 -10.27 28.40
CA GLU A 353 -5.76 -10.91 27.31
C GLU A 353 -4.75 -9.94 26.68
N ASN A 354 -3.49 -10.39 26.58
CA ASN A 354 -2.43 -9.65 25.90
C ASN A 354 -2.52 -9.87 24.39
N ASP A 355 -3.35 -9.06 23.74
CA ASP A 355 -3.51 -8.99 22.29
C ASP A 355 -3.30 -7.56 21.80
N LEU A 356 -2.13 -7.28 21.24
CA LEU A 356 -1.75 -5.94 20.77
C LEU A 356 -2.67 -5.39 19.66
N ALA A 357 -3.31 -6.26 18.89
CA ALA A 357 -4.20 -5.85 17.80
C ALA A 357 -5.61 -5.55 18.33
N ALA A 358 -6.05 -6.26 19.38
CA ALA A 358 -7.32 -5.97 20.07
C ALA A 358 -7.19 -4.89 21.16
N MET A 359 -5.97 -4.58 21.61
CA MET A 359 -5.74 -3.51 22.58
C MET A 359 -6.01 -2.14 21.95
N ALA A 360 -7.14 -1.56 22.31
CA ALA A 360 -7.30 -0.12 22.28
C ALA A 360 -6.71 0.44 23.59
N PRO A 361 -5.68 1.29 23.56
CA PRO A 361 -5.32 2.10 24.72
C PRO A 361 -6.45 3.14 24.92
N PHE A 362 -7.59 2.68 25.42
CA PHE A 362 -8.58 3.49 26.10
C PHE A 362 -7.91 3.94 27.39
N GLY A 363 -7.16 5.03 27.29
CA GLY A 363 -6.69 5.74 28.46
C GLY A 363 -7.90 6.29 29.19
N THR A 364 -8.35 5.58 30.23
CA THR A 364 -8.83 6.24 31.43
C THR A 364 -7.66 7.02 32.03
N THR A 365 -7.33 8.17 31.47
CA THR A 365 -6.81 9.27 32.28
C THR A 365 -7.99 9.90 32.99
N ARG A 366 -8.52 9.15 33.97
CA ARG A 366 -9.06 9.79 35.16
C ARG A 366 -7.91 10.66 35.66
N SER A 367 -8.13 11.97 35.69
CA SER A 367 -7.27 12.91 36.39
C SER A 367 -7.14 12.43 37.85
N SER A 368 -6.15 11.59 38.12
CA SER A 368 -5.67 11.41 39.49
C SER A 368 -5.04 12.74 39.85
N GLY A 369 -5.73 13.46 40.73
CA GLY A 369 -5.28 14.74 41.24
C GLY A 369 -3.92 14.59 41.90
N ILE A 370 -2.87 14.90 41.16
CA ILE A 370 -1.61 15.32 41.75
C ILE A 370 -1.79 16.82 41.98
N ARG A 371 -2.12 17.19 43.23
CA ARG A 371 -1.96 18.57 43.68
C ARG A 371 -0.53 19.00 43.37
N PRO A 372 -0.29 20.15 42.73
CA PRO A 372 1.07 20.68 42.63
C PRO A 372 1.56 20.92 44.06
N THR A 373 2.62 20.20 44.45
CA THR A 373 3.41 20.59 45.61
C THR A 373 3.98 21.99 45.35
N PRO A 374 3.95 22.92 46.32
CA PRO A 374 4.51 24.25 46.10
C PRO A 374 6.02 24.10 45.94
N ARG A 375 6.53 24.31 44.72
CA ARG A 375 7.98 24.47 44.54
C ARG A 375 8.40 25.77 45.21
N SER A 376 9.34 25.60 46.14
CA SER A 376 10.05 26.64 46.84
C SER A 376 10.59 27.70 45.87
N ARG A 377 10.43 28.96 46.28
CA ARG A 377 11.11 30.12 45.71
C ARG A 377 12.62 29.89 45.77
N THR A 378 13.26 29.74 44.62
CA THR A 378 14.68 30.09 44.45
C THR A 378 14.77 31.24 43.47
N SER A 379 15.19 32.39 44.01
CA SER A 379 15.42 33.61 43.26
C SER A 379 16.58 33.42 42.30
N TYR A 380 16.37 33.70 41.01
CA TYR A 380 17.46 34.06 40.12
C TYR A 380 17.33 35.54 39.76
N ARG A 381 18.29 36.30 40.27
CA ARG A 381 18.57 37.70 39.95
C ARG A 381 18.74 37.84 38.44
N THR A 382 17.87 38.61 37.81
CA THR A 382 18.12 39.20 36.50
C THR A 382 18.90 40.50 36.71
N SER A 383 20.19 40.49 36.39
CA SER A 383 21.03 41.69 36.33
C SER A 383 21.51 41.92 34.90
N SER A 384 21.16 43.10 34.41
CA SER A 384 21.87 43.88 33.39
C SER A 384 21.70 43.52 31.92
N LEU A 385 21.62 44.60 31.12
CA LEU A 385 21.66 44.71 29.67
C LEU A 385 20.36 44.46 28.91
N LYS A 386 19.47 45.47 28.97
CA LYS A 386 18.85 46.13 27.80
C LYS A 386 17.97 47.31 28.25
N ARG A 387 18.63 48.41 28.64
CA ARG A 387 18.07 49.77 28.66
C ARG A 387 19.04 50.67 27.93
N SER A 388 18.83 50.81 26.63
CA SER A 388 19.20 51.99 25.85
C SER A 388 18.48 51.86 24.50
N VAL A 389 18.08 52.98 23.92
CA VAL A 389 17.20 53.13 22.74
C VAL A 389 15.70 53.12 23.04
N GLN A 390 15.26 54.06 23.91
CA GLN A 390 14.01 54.81 23.68
C GLN A 390 13.97 56.08 24.57
N ALA A 391 14.91 57.01 24.36
CA ALA A 391 14.89 58.34 24.96
C ALA A 391 15.55 59.35 24.01
N SER A 392 14.84 59.67 22.93
CA SER A 392 15.06 60.82 22.05
C SER A 392 13.82 60.96 21.19
N LEU A 393 12.75 61.46 21.82
CA LEU A 393 11.57 62.08 21.22
C LEU A 393 10.71 62.62 22.37
N GLN A 394 11.24 63.62 23.07
CA GLN A 394 10.56 64.73 23.76
C GLN A 394 11.62 65.49 24.58
N SER A 395 11.78 66.77 24.22
CA SER A 395 12.77 67.78 24.65
C SER A 395 14.22 67.53 24.29
#